data_AF-A0A328HJE6-F1
#
_entry.id   AF-A0A328HJE6-F1
#
_cell.length_a   1.000
_cell.length_b   1.000
_cell.length_c   1.000
_cell.angle_alpha   90.00
_cell.angle_beta   90.00
_cell.angle_gamma   90.00
#
_symmetry.space_group_name_H-M   'P 1'
#
loop_
_entity.id
_entity.type
_entity.pdbx_description
1 polymer ?
#
loop_
_entity_poly.entity_id
_entity_poly.type
_entity_poly.pdbx_seq_one_letter_code
_entity_poly.pdbx_strand_id
1 'polypeptide(L)'
;MSDKPGNQTPNTPNVSETDLREMKVDELRKEAKDENVGGTSNMRKEELVQEVAKARSQGEGNNDGGADPDDLGAGPEGGKIRHGDASSSSLKYSQEVTSTEDEPEREGRSLATTHHEVIRQWAEERGGSPATVEGTEHGDHLGVLRIDFGGDDSNLRRVSWEEWFKTFDGRGLNFIYQEQRTDGTQSNFFRLENPEREDA
;
A
#
# COMPACT_ATOMS: atom_id res chain seq x y z
N MET A 1 10.83 -42.33 -17.75
CA MET A 1 11.79 -41.28 -17.37
C MET A 1 11.15 -39.98 -17.81
N SER A 2 10.35 -39.36 -16.94
CA SER A 2 10.81 -38.30 -16.02
C SER A 2 10.82 -36.96 -16.77
N ASP A 3 10.14 -35.89 -16.41
CA ASP A 3 9.38 -35.50 -15.23
C ASP A 3 8.55 -34.26 -15.63
N LYS A 4 7.37 -34.08 -15.04
CA LYS A 4 6.77 -32.75 -14.90
C LYS A 4 7.35 -32.14 -13.61
N PRO A 5 7.67 -30.84 -13.63
CA PRO A 5 7.09 -29.93 -12.63
C PRO A 5 6.46 -28.74 -13.38
N GLY A 6 5.26 -28.28 -13.08
CA GLY A 6 4.83 -27.88 -11.74
C GLY A 6 5.06 -26.38 -11.59
N ASN A 7 4.21 -25.57 -12.23
CA ASN A 7 3.84 -24.25 -11.74
C ASN A 7 2.51 -23.83 -12.37
N GLN A 8 1.42 -24.27 -11.77
CA GLN A 8 0.12 -23.65 -11.95
C GLN A 8 -0.02 -22.61 -10.83
N THR A 9 0.02 -21.33 -11.19
CA THR A 9 -0.56 -20.28 -10.35
C THR A 9 -1.88 -19.89 -11.01
N PRO A 10 -3.04 -20.18 -10.39
CA PRO A 10 -4.35 -19.91 -10.97
C PRO A 10 -4.80 -18.48 -10.68
N ASN A 11 -5.49 -17.87 -11.64
CA ASN A 11 -6.15 -16.55 -11.59
C ASN A 11 -5.26 -15.30 -11.65
N THR A 12 -5.07 -14.80 -12.87
CA THR A 12 -5.24 -13.36 -13.12
C THR A 12 -5.87 -13.23 -14.51
N PRO A 13 -7.14 -12.81 -14.61
CA PRO A 13 -7.84 -12.81 -15.89
C PRO A 13 -7.46 -11.60 -16.73
N ASN A 14 -7.30 -11.85 -18.03
CA ASN A 14 -7.71 -10.96 -19.15
C ASN A 14 -6.65 -10.18 -19.96
N VAL A 15 -5.48 -10.75 -20.26
CA VAL A 15 -4.89 -10.83 -21.63
C VAL A 15 -3.66 -11.75 -21.59
N SER A 16 -3.61 -12.75 -22.48
CA SER A 16 -2.81 -13.95 -22.28
C SER A 16 -1.30 -13.72 -22.42
N GLU A 17 -0.54 -14.11 -21.40
CA GLU A 17 0.91 -14.42 -21.54
C GLU A 17 1.16 -15.34 -22.76
N THR A 18 0.18 -16.20 -23.08
CA THR A 18 0.14 -17.05 -24.27
C THR A 18 0.21 -16.25 -25.58
N ASP A 19 -0.53 -15.14 -25.72
CA ASP A 19 -0.54 -14.30 -26.93
C ASP A 19 0.81 -13.56 -27.08
N LEU A 20 1.39 -13.11 -25.97
CA LEU A 20 2.72 -12.48 -25.95
C LEU A 20 3.80 -13.47 -26.43
N ARG A 21 3.70 -14.75 -26.07
CA ARG A 21 4.63 -15.79 -26.53
C ARG A 21 4.56 -16.04 -28.04
N GLU A 22 3.42 -15.79 -28.67
CA GLU A 22 3.25 -15.96 -30.12
C GLU A 22 3.80 -14.77 -30.93
N MET A 23 3.92 -13.58 -30.32
CA MET A 23 4.48 -12.39 -30.98
C MET A 23 5.97 -12.50 -31.31
N LYS A 24 6.42 -11.68 -32.27
CA LYS A 24 7.83 -11.59 -32.65
C LYS A 24 8.62 -10.74 -31.65
N VAL A 25 9.91 -10.99 -31.54
CA VAL A 25 10.82 -10.26 -30.61
C VAL A 25 10.80 -8.75 -30.87
N ASP A 26 10.73 -8.32 -32.13
CA ASP A 26 10.67 -6.90 -32.48
C ASP A 26 9.36 -6.24 -32.03
N GLU A 27 8.26 -6.98 -32.06
CA GLU A 27 6.94 -6.53 -31.62
C GLU A 27 6.88 -6.48 -30.09
N LEU A 28 7.43 -7.49 -29.42
CA LEU A 28 7.59 -7.51 -27.96
C LEU A 28 8.49 -6.36 -27.46
N ARG A 29 9.54 -6.00 -28.21
CA ARG A 29 10.41 -4.85 -27.87
C ARG A 29 9.71 -3.52 -28.06
N LYS A 30 8.86 -3.42 -29.08
CA LYS A 30 8.04 -2.24 -29.31
C LYS A 30 7.03 -2.07 -28.18
N GLU A 31 6.32 -3.15 -27.84
CA GLU A 31 5.37 -3.18 -26.74
C GLU A 31 6.03 -2.83 -25.41
N ALA A 32 7.18 -3.44 -25.12
CA ALA A 32 7.96 -3.13 -23.91
C ALA A 32 8.35 -1.64 -23.84
N LYS A 33 8.63 -1.00 -24.98
CA LYS A 33 8.96 0.43 -25.03
C LYS A 33 7.72 1.31 -24.83
N ASP A 34 6.58 0.92 -25.39
CA ASP A 34 5.29 1.59 -25.18
C ASP A 34 4.88 1.51 -23.69
N GLU A 35 5.18 0.38 -23.03
CA GLU A 35 4.98 0.15 -21.58
C GLU A 35 6.14 0.68 -20.70
N ASN A 36 7.05 1.50 -21.26
CA ASN A 36 8.18 2.13 -20.55
C ASN A 36 9.18 1.17 -19.85
N VAL A 37 9.32 -0.06 -20.34
CA VAL A 37 10.30 -1.06 -19.88
C VAL A 37 11.69 -0.73 -20.46
N GLY A 38 12.63 -0.36 -19.58
CA GLY A 38 14.01 -0.05 -19.93
C GLY A 38 14.88 -1.30 -20.17
N GLY A 39 15.91 -1.20 -21.01
CA GLY A 39 16.93 -2.26 -21.15
C GLY A 39 16.58 -3.44 -22.07
N THR A 40 15.53 -3.33 -22.88
CA THR A 40 14.98 -4.41 -23.72
C THR A 40 15.83 -4.79 -24.94
N SER A 41 16.90 -4.02 -25.22
CA SER A 41 17.74 -4.21 -26.41
C SER A 41 18.54 -5.51 -26.40
N ASN A 42 18.90 -6.02 -25.21
CA ASN A 42 19.70 -7.24 -25.05
C ASN A 42 18.92 -8.44 -24.48
N MET A 43 17.63 -8.26 -24.19
CA MET A 43 16.79 -9.31 -23.57
C MET A 43 16.42 -10.40 -24.58
N ARG A 44 16.27 -11.63 -24.06
CA ARG A 44 15.78 -12.79 -24.82
C ARG A 44 14.25 -12.73 -24.93
N LYS A 45 13.67 -13.44 -25.90
CA LYS A 45 12.22 -13.45 -26.15
C LYS A 45 11.42 -13.79 -24.88
N GLU A 46 11.84 -14.80 -24.13
CA GLU A 46 11.17 -15.24 -22.90
C GLU A 46 11.20 -14.16 -21.80
N GLU A 47 12.33 -13.47 -21.68
CA GLU A 47 12.53 -12.38 -20.73
C GLU A 47 11.71 -11.13 -21.13
N LEU A 48 11.62 -10.83 -22.42
CA LEU A 48 10.74 -9.77 -22.94
C LEU A 48 9.27 -10.08 -22.71
N VAL A 49 8.83 -11.32 -22.93
CA VAL A 49 7.45 -11.73 -22.64
C VAL A 49 7.14 -11.55 -21.16
N GLN A 50 8.05 -11.96 -20.28
CA GLN A 50 7.87 -11.83 -18.84
C GLN A 50 7.83 -10.37 -18.40
N GLU A 51 8.76 -9.54 -18.87
CA GLU A 51 8.81 -8.12 -18.51
C GLU A 51 7.62 -7.34 -19.09
N VAL A 52 7.14 -7.66 -20.30
CA VAL A 52 5.92 -7.04 -20.86
C VAL A 52 4.67 -7.49 -20.13
N ALA A 53 4.54 -8.79 -19.81
CA ALA A 53 3.40 -9.30 -19.04
C ALA A 53 3.35 -8.69 -17.64
N LYS A 54 4.52 -8.57 -17.00
CA LYS A 54 4.70 -7.94 -15.70
C LYS A 54 4.45 -6.43 -15.76
N ALA A 55 4.91 -5.74 -16.80
CA ALA A 55 4.65 -4.31 -16.98
C ALA A 55 3.17 -4.05 -17.23
N ARG A 56 2.46 -4.91 -17.97
CA ARG A 56 1.02 -4.81 -18.16
C ARG A 56 0.22 -5.12 -16.90
N SER A 57 0.62 -6.13 -16.13
CA SER A 57 -0.02 -6.42 -14.84
C SER A 57 0.32 -5.39 -13.75
N GLN A 58 1.47 -4.73 -13.83
CA GLN A 58 1.84 -3.59 -12.98
C GLN A 58 1.27 -2.26 -13.50
N GLY A 59 0.91 -2.18 -14.78
CA GLY A 59 0.28 -1.05 -15.45
C GLY A 59 -1.21 -0.91 -15.16
N GLU A 60 -1.86 -1.95 -14.63
CA GLU A 60 -3.22 -1.92 -14.09
C GLU A 60 -3.33 -1.15 -12.74
N GLY A 61 -2.28 -0.43 -12.33
CA GLY A 61 -2.32 0.55 -11.23
C GLY A 61 -2.49 2.02 -11.67
N ASN A 62 -2.37 2.34 -12.96
CA ASN A 62 -2.56 3.71 -13.46
C ASN A 62 -3.94 3.85 -14.10
N ASN A 63 -4.95 3.96 -13.24
CA ASN A 63 -6.33 4.17 -13.63
C ASN A 63 -6.56 5.65 -14.00
N ASP A 64 -6.11 6.07 -15.19
CA ASP A 64 -6.64 7.27 -15.86
C ASP A 64 -7.95 6.86 -16.56
N GLY A 65 -8.98 6.63 -15.73
CA GLY A 65 -10.17 5.88 -16.14
C GLY A 65 -11.36 6.07 -15.21
N GLY A 66 -11.64 7.30 -14.80
CA GLY A 66 -12.79 7.66 -13.97
C GLY A 66 -12.50 7.52 -12.49
N ALA A 67 -11.76 8.49 -11.94
CA ALA A 67 -11.52 8.58 -10.50
C ALA A 67 -12.85 8.79 -9.78
N ASP A 68 -13.34 7.73 -9.14
CA ASP A 68 -14.12 7.90 -7.94
C ASP A 68 -13.18 8.63 -6.96
N PRO A 69 -13.46 9.88 -6.55
CA PRO A 69 -12.56 10.62 -5.66
C PRO A 69 -12.40 9.95 -4.29
N ASP A 70 -13.19 8.90 -4.04
CA ASP A 70 -13.14 8.05 -2.87
C ASP A 70 -12.24 6.79 -3.02
N ASP A 71 -11.74 6.45 -4.21
CA ASP A 71 -10.81 5.32 -4.38
C ASP A 71 -9.36 5.77 -4.14
N LEU A 72 -8.87 5.60 -2.90
CA LEU A 72 -7.51 5.96 -2.48
C LEU A 72 -6.50 4.83 -2.75
N GLY A 73 -7.00 3.67 -3.18
CA GLY A 73 -6.24 2.49 -3.53
C GLY A 73 -5.49 1.84 -2.37
N ALA A 74 -4.63 0.88 -2.70
CA ALA A 74 -3.83 0.15 -1.72
C ALA A 74 -2.62 0.93 -1.19
N GLY A 75 -2.36 2.14 -1.70
CA GLY A 75 -1.13 2.86 -1.41
C GLY A 75 0.11 2.19 -2.01
N PRO A 76 1.32 2.71 -1.71
CA PRO A 76 2.56 2.17 -2.25
C PRO A 76 2.79 0.72 -1.80
N GLU A 77 3.39 -0.08 -2.68
CA GLU A 77 3.68 -1.51 -2.48
C GLU A 77 2.46 -2.39 -2.16
N GLY A 78 1.24 -1.91 -2.46
CA GLY A 78 0.01 -2.67 -2.27
C GLY A 78 -0.39 -2.84 -0.81
N GLY A 79 -0.06 -1.87 0.06
CA GLY A 79 -0.45 -1.87 1.46
C GLY A 79 0.46 -2.66 2.40
N LYS A 80 1.57 -3.20 1.87
CA LYS A 80 2.59 -3.94 2.62
C LYS A 80 3.29 -3.07 3.64
N ILE A 81 3.65 -3.64 4.79
CA ILE A 81 4.37 -2.89 5.82
C ILE A 81 5.81 -2.65 5.36
N ARG A 82 6.28 -1.42 5.58
CA ARG A 82 7.66 -1.04 5.28
C ARG A 82 8.58 -1.60 6.36
N HIS A 83 9.70 -2.18 5.94
CA HIS A 83 10.71 -2.76 6.83
C HIS A 83 12.03 -1.98 6.73
N GLY A 84 12.71 -1.82 7.86
CA GLY A 84 14.03 -1.17 7.96
C GLY A 84 14.81 -1.63 9.19
N ASP A 85 16.11 -1.39 9.24
CA ASP A 85 17.00 -1.82 10.34
C ASP A 85 16.57 -1.29 11.73
N ALA A 86 15.89 -0.13 11.76
CA ALA A 86 15.34 0.47 12.98
C ALA A 86 13.88 0.07 13.27
N SER A 87 13.33 -0.94 12.59
CA SER A 87 11.95 -1.38 12.82
C SER A 87 11.74 -1.80 14.27
N SER A 88 10.86 -1.09 14.98
CA SER A 88 10.51 -1.37 16.37
C SER A 88 10.07 -2.82 16.57
N SER A 89 10.36 -3.38 17.74
CA SER A 89 9.93 -4.75 18.09
C SER A 89 8.41 -4.91 18.02
N SER A 90 7.64 -3.83 18.14
CA SER A 90 6.19 -3.83 17.95
C SER A 90 5.75 -4.17 16.52
N LEU A 91 6.55 -3.84 15.49
CA LEU A 91 6.27 -4.23 14.11
C LEU A 91 6.44 -5.74 13.90
N LYS A 92 7.40 -6.37 14.59
CA LYS A 92 7.67 -7.82 14.45
C LYS A 92 6.54 -8.72 14.93
N TYR A 93 5.71 -8.24 15.85
CA TYR A 93 4.58 -9.00 16.41
C TYR A 93 3.22 -8.52 15.90
N SER A 94 3.19 -7.46 15.09
CA SER A 94 1.96 -6.98 14.46
C SER A 94 1.64 -7.84 13.25
N GLN A 95 0.36 -8.16 13.04
CA GLN A 95 -0.07 -8.80 11.81
C GLN A 95 -0.14 -7.76 10.70
N GLU A 96 0.45 -8.08 9.55
CA GLU A 96 0.32 -7.27 8.33
C GLU A 96 -1.12 -7.39 7.80
N VAL A 97 -1.70 -6.25 7.44
CA VAL A 97 -3.03 -6.13 6.83
C VAL A 97 -2.85 -5.43 5.49
N THR A 98 -3.20 -6.12 4.40
CA THR A 98 -3.04 -5.61 3.02
C THR A 98 -4.37 -5.47 2.29
N SER A 99 -5.49 -5.74 2.94
CA SER A 99 -6.82 -5.60 2.37
C SER A 99 -7.83 -5.28 3.46
N THR A 100 -8.95 -4.67 3.08
CA THR A 100 -10.06 -4.37 4.01
C THR A 100 -10.79 -5.63 4.48
N GLU A 101 -10.59 -6.75 3.80
CA GLU A 101 -11.14 -8.07 4.14
C GLU A 101 -10.25 -8.89 5.10
N ASP A 102 -9.03 -8.43 5.38
CA ASP A 102 -8.11 -9.11 6.31
C ASP A 102 -8.61 -8.96 7.76
N GLU A 103 -8.92 -10.09 8.39
CA GLU A 103 -9.36 -10.12 9.79
C GLU A 103 -8.18 -10.37 10.76
N PRO A 104 -8.22 -9.80 11.98
CA PRO A 104 -7.20 -10.08 12.99
C PRO A 104 -7.21 -11.55 13.40
N GLU A 105 -6.05 -12.19 13.43
CA GLU A 105 -5.89 -13.60 13.85
C GLU A 105 -6.41 -13.86 15.27
N ARG A 106 -6.46 -12.83 16.12
CA ARG A 106 -7.04 -12.89 17.47
C ARG A 106 -7.46 -11.50 17.95
N GLU A 107 -8.44 -11.48 18.86
CA GLU A 107 -8.88 -10.27 19.55
C GLU A 107 -7.72 -9.60 20.29
N GLY A 108 -7.68 -8.27 20.26
CA GLY A 108 -6.64 -7.48 20.90
C GLY A 108 -5.25 -7.57 20.24
N ARG A 109 -5.10 -8.20 19.07
CA ARG A 109 -3.84 -8.19 18.32
C ARG A 109 -3.56 -6.81 17.73
N SER A 110 -2.30 -6.40 17.77
CA SER A 110 -1.81 -5.25 17.02
C SER A 110 -1.71 -5.58 15.54
N LEU A 111 -2.23 -4.70 14.70
CA LEU A 111 -2.22 -4.78 13.25
C LEU A 111 -1.32 -3.67 12.71
N ALA A 112 -0.73 -3.91 11.54
CA ALA A 112 0.08 -2.93 10.84
C ALA A 112 -0.26 -2.93 9.35
N THR A 113 -0.40 -1.75 8.76
CA THR A 113 -0.74 -1.58 7.35
C THR A 113 -0.13 -0.31 6.79
N THR A 114 0.00 -0.25 5.47
CA THR A 114 0.18 0.99 4.71
C THR A 114 -0.97 1.23 3.73
N HIS A 115 -2.01 0.39 3.77
CA HIS A 115 -3.12 0.42 2.84
C HIS A 115 -4.08 1.57 3.14
N HIS A 116 -4.30 2.45 2.16
CA HIS A 116 -5.06 3.68 2.38
C HIS A 116 -6.52 3.40 2.72
N GLU A 117 -7.19 2.51 1.97
CA GLU A 117 -8.58 2.14 2.27
C GLU A 117 -8.75 1.50 3.66
N VAL A 118 -7.81 0.64 4.09
CA VAL A 118 -7.85 0.03 5.43
C VAL A 118 -7.79 1.11 6.51
N ILE A 119 -6.86 2.05 6.37
CA ILE A 119 -6.68 3.15 7.33
C ILE A 119 -7.91 4.06 7.36
N ARG A 120 -8.43 4.39 6.17
CA ARG A 120 -9.62 5.22 6.00
C ARG A 120 -10.84 4.57 6.65
N GLN A 121 -11.16 3.34 6.27
CA GLN A 121 -12.31 2.60 6.78
C GLN A 121 -12.22 2.42 8.29
N TRP A 122 -11.04 2.06 8.80
CA TRP A 122 -10.81 1.93 10.24
C TRP A 122 -11.12 3.23 10.98
N ALA A 123 -10.64 4.37 10.48
CA ALA A 123 -10.86 5.67 11.09
C ALA A 123 -12.33 6.10 11.00
N GLU A 124 -12.95 6.01 9.83
CA GLU A 124 -14.32 6.46 9.58
C GLU A 124 -15.36 5.66 10.38
N GLU A 125 -15.19 4.34 10.51
CA GLU A 125 -16.02 3.48 11.37
C GLU A 125 -16.01 3.93 12.84
N ARG A 126 -14.89 4.54 13.25
CA ARG A 126 -14.67 5.10 14.60
C ARG A 126 -15.09 6.57 14.71
N GLY A 127 -15.69 7.15 13.67
CA GLY A 127 -16.01 8.59 13.60
C GLY A 127 -14.77 9.48 13.49
N GLY A 128 -13.64 8.91 13.10
CA GLY A 128 -12.36 9.57 12.92
C GLY A 128 -12.27 10.33 11.60
N SER A 129 -11.65 11.49 11.61
CA SER A 129 -11.32 12.29 10.42
C SER A 129 -9.83 12.61 10.36
N PRO A 130 -9.19 12.61 9.17
CA PRO A 130 -7.78 12.93 9.06
C PRO A 130 -7.49 14.37 9.50
N ALA A 131 -6.46 14.52 10.33
CA ALA A 131 -6.08 15.80 10.92
C ALA A 131 -4.56 15.98 11.01
N THR A 132 -4.13 17.22 11.19
CA THR A 132 -2.75 17.56 11.52
C THR A 132 -2.71 18.51 12.72
N VAL A 133 -1.61 18.51 13.47
CA VAL A 133 -1.40 19.44 14.59
C VAL A 133 -0.87 20.77 14.04
N GLU A 134 -1.61 21.84 14.27
CA GLU A 134 -1.19 23.19 13.88
C GLU A 134 0.15 23.58 14.53
N GLY A 135 1.00 24.26 13.76
CA GLY A 135 2.31 24.72 14.26
C GLY A 135 3.40 23.65 14.34
N THR A 136 3.12 22.41 13.92
CA THR A 136 4.13 21.35 13.77
C THR A 136 4.57 21.12 12.32
N GLU A 137 4.10 21.96 11.42
CA GLU A 137 4.38 21.94 9.98
C GLU A 137 5.86 22.26 9.71
N HIS A 138 6.44 21.61 8.71
CA HIS A 138 7.82 21.85 8.31
C HIS A 138 7.94 21.97 6.79
N GLY A 139 8.28 23.18 6.33
CA GLY A 139 8.25 23.52 4.91
C GLY A 139 6.84 23.36 4.34
N ASP A 140 6.74 22.74 3.17
CA ASP A 140 5.48 22.53 2.44
C ASP A 140 4.71 21.25 2.85
N HIS A 141 5.09 20.61 3.96
CA HIS A 141 4.48 19.36 4.41
C HIS A 141 3.62 19.56 5.65
N LEU A 142 2.53 18.78 5.76
CA LEU A 142 1.73 18.72 6.99
C LEU A 142 2.62 18.41 8.20
N GLY A 143 2.22 18.86 9.38
CA GLY A 143 2.96 18.61 10.60
C GLY A 143 2.82 17.17 11.10
N VAL A 144 2.61 17.01 12.40
CA VAL A 144 2.27 15.72 13.00
C VAL A 144 0.91 15.27 12.46
N LEU A 145 0.87 14.07 11.88
CA LEU A 145 -0.37 13.46 11.40
C LEU A 145 -1.15 12.86 12.56
N ARG A 146 -2.46 13.09 12.57
CA ARG A 146 -3.42 12.60 13.58
C ARG A 146 -4.73 12.17 12.90
N ILE A 147 -5.56 11.48 13.68
CA ILE A 147 -6.97 11.22 13.37
C ILE A 147 -7.79 11.88 14.49
N ASP A 148 -8.68 12.80 14.12
CA ASP A 148 -9.62 13.48 15.01
C ASP A 148 -10.88 12.61 15.19
N PHE A 149 -11.08 12.03 16.38
CA PHE A 149 -12.26 11.24 16.73
C PHE A 149 -13.38 12.06 17.38
N GLY A 150 -13.30 13.39 17.33
CA GLY A 150 -14.21 14.28 18.06
C GLY A 150 -13.77 14.44 19.51
N GLY A 151 -13.19 15.60 19.82
CA GLY A 151 -12.74 15.99 21.15
C GLY A 151 -12.41 17.49 21.20
N ASP A 152 -12.02 18.00 22.37
CA ASP A 152 -11.69 19.42 22.59
C ASP A 152 -10.23 19.77 22.21
N ASP A 153 -9.67 19.06 21.23
CA ASP A 153 -8.31 19.30 20.75
C ASP A 153 -8.29 20.50 19.79
N SER A 154 -8.24 21.70 20.39
CA SER A 154 -8.25 22.99 19.68
C SER A 154 -7.06 23.23 18.74
N ASN A 155 -6.05 22.36 18.76
CA ASN A 155 -4.86 22.47 17.90
C ASN A 155 -4.90 21.51 16.69
N LEU A 156 -6.01 20.78 16.48
CA LEU A 156 -6.16 19.89 15.34
C LEU A 156 -6.84 20.62 14.18
N ARG A 157 -6.14 20.63 13.03
CA ARG A 157 -6.67 21.08 11.75
C ARG A 157 -7.05 19.87 10.92
N ARG A 158 -8.34 19.74 10.58
CA ARG A 158 -8.82 18.71 9.63
C ARG A 158 -8.24 18.97 8.25
N VAL A 159 -7.82 17.90 7.58
CA VAL A 159 -7.25 17.91 6.23
C VAL A 159 -7.99 16.88 5.37
N SER A 160 -7.71 16.82 4.07
CA SER A 160 -8.23 15.74 3.23
C SER A 160 -7.45 14.44 3.46
N TRP A 161 -8.07 13.29 3.15
CA TRP A 161 -7.37 12.01 3.13
C TRP A 161 -6.20 12.01 2.14
N GLU A 162 -6.38 12.63 0.96
CA GLU A 162 -5.31 12.76 -0.03
C GLU A 162 -4.07 13.46 0.52
N GLU A 163 -4.23 14.62 1.18
CA GLU A 163 -3.11 15.36 1.78
C GLU A 163 -2.46 14.59 2.94
N TRP A 164 -3.27 13.88 3.71
CA TRP A 164 -2.82 13.05 4.82
C TRP A 164 -1.96 11.88 4.30
N PHE A 165 -2.46 11.14 3.30
CA PHE A 165 -1.76 10.00 2.71
C PHE A 165 -0.50 10.43 1.95
N LYS A 166 -0.55 11.56 1.25
CA LYS A 166 0.65 12.14 0.62
C LYS A 166 1.79 12.36 1.62
N THR A 167 1.46 12.83 2.84
CA THR A 167 2.46 13.02 3.90
C THR A 167 2.87 11.70 4.55
N PHE A 168 1.91 10.78 4.72
CA PHE A 168 2.15 9.43 5.26
C PHE A 168 3.14 8.64 4.40
N ASP A 169 2.92 8.65 3.08
CA ASP A 169 3.76 7.97 2.09
C ASP A 169 5.10 8.66 1.88
N GLY A 170 5.10 9.99 1.75
CA GLY A 170 6.33 10.76 1.59
C GLY A 170 7.29 10.60 2.76
N ARG A 171 6.80 10.17 3.93
CA ARG A 171 7.58 9.87 5.13
C ARG A 171 7.83 8.39 5.38
N GLY A 172 7.35 7.50 4.51
CA GLY A 172 7.51 6.04 4.66
C GLY A 172 6.91 5.49 5.95
N LEU A 173 5.76 6.01 6.40
CA LEU A 173 5.18 5.65 7.71
C LEU A 173 4.38 4.34 7.65
N ASN A 174 4.48 3.50 8.68
CA ASN A 174 3.58 2.38 8.91
C ASN A 174 2.46 2.81 9.87
N PHE A 175 1.23 2.40 9.56
CA PHE A 175 0.07 2.59 10.42
C PHE A 175 -0.10 1.36 11.30
N ILE A 176 0.20 1.50 12.59
CA ILE A 176 0.01 0.44 13.59
C ILE A 176 -1.24 0.75 14.39
N TYR A 177 -2.16 -0.20 14.49
CA TYR A 177 -3.44 0.00 15.14
C TYR A 177 -3.93 -1.26 15.84
N GLN A 178 -5.06 -1.12 16.53
CA GLN A 178 -5.75 -2.23 17.16
C GLN A 178 -7.24 -2.11 16.84
N GLU A 179 -7.87 -3.22 16.43
CA GLU A 179 -9.31 -3.27 16.19
C GLU A 179 -10.11 -3.06 17.47
N GLN A 180 -9.81 -3.90 18.47
CA GLN A 180 -10.53 -4.00 19.73
C GLN A 180 -9.57 -4.10 20.91
N ARG A 181 -9.98 -3.57 22.06
CA ARG A 181 -9.29 -3.75 23.33
C ARG A 181 -9.50 -5.18 23.85
N THR A 182 -8.77 -5.56 24.90
CA THR A 182 -8.90 -6.89 25.54
C THR A 182 -10.30 -7.17 26.10
N ASP A 183 -11.09 -6.13 26.37
CA ASP A 183 -12.47 -6.21 26.82
C ASP A 183 -13.51 -6.26 25.68
N GLY A 184 -13.08 -6.34 24.42
CA GLY A 184 -13.96 -6.43 23.24
C GLY A 184 -14.54 -5.08 22.79
N THR A 185 -14.15 -3.97 23.44
CA THR A 185 -14.56 -2.63 23.01
C THR A 185 -13.71 -2.13 21.85
N GLN A 186 -14.31 -1.35 20.96
CA GLN A 186 -13.63 -0.72 19.83
C GLN A 186 -12.46 0.15 20.32
N SER A 187 -11.29 -0.01 19.70
CA SER A 187 -10.09 0.74 20.06
C SER A 187 -9.83 1.86 19.06
N ASN A 188 -9.57 3.07 19.59
CA ASN A 188 -9.10 4.22 18.80
C ASN A 188 -7.56 4.34 18.86
N PHE A 189 -6.88 3.28 19.30
CA PHE A 189 -5.44 3.26 19.40
C PHE A 189 -4.81 3.10 18.01
N PHE A 190 -4.01 4.08 17.62
CA PHE A 190 -3.10 3.98 16.50
C PHE A 190 -1.76 4.67 16.82
N ARG A 191 -0.72 4.27 16.08
CA ARG A 191 0.60 4.86 16.10
C ARG A 191 1.16 4.86 14.68
N LEU A 192 1.85 5.94 14.33
CA LEU A 192 2.61 6.03 13.09
C LEU A 192 4.08 5.78 13.41
N GLU A 193 4.69 4.83 12.72
CA GLU A 193 6.11 4.48 12.89
C GLU A 193 6.85 4.66 11.57
N ASN A 194 8.05 5.23 11.59
CA ASN A 194 8.93 5.20 10.43
C ASN A 194 9.99 4.10 10.67
N PRO A 195 10.05 3.04 9.85
CA PRO A 195 10.99 1.93 10.03
C PRO A 195 12.46 2.27 9.71
N GLU A 196 12.70 3.39 9.02
CA GLU A 196 14.04 3.90 8.69
C GLU A 196 14.53 4.96 9.68
N ARG A 197 13.69 5.36 10.64
CA ARG A 197 14.09 6.36 11.64
C ARG A 197 14.98 5.71 12.69
N GLU A 198 16.28 5.98 12.61
CA GLU A 198 17.16 5.89 13.79
C GLU A 198 16.54 6.76 14.89
N ASP A 199 16.21 6.16 16.04
CA ASP A 199 15.69 6.88 17.21
C ASP A 199 16.49 8.18 17.44
N ALA A 200 15.78 9.32 17.52
CA ALA A 200 16.35 10.61 17.88
C ALA A 200 16.45 10.75 19.40
#